data_AF-A0A424SAT9-F1
#
_entry.id   AF-A0A424SAT9-F1
#
_cell.length_a   1.000
_cell.length_b   1.000
_cell.length_c   1.000
_cell.angle_alpha   90.00
_cell.angle_beta   90.00
_cell.angle_gamma   90.00
#
_symmetry.space_group_name_H-M   'P 1'
#
loop_
_entity.id
_entity.type
_entity.pdbx_description
1 polymer ?
#
loop_
_entity_poly.entity_id
_entity_poly.type
_entity_poly.pdbx_seq_one_letter_code
_entity_poly.pdbx_strand_id
1 'polypeptide(L)'
;KLTLLDTNRVIHPNPSFRLFATANTVGLGDTTGLYHGTQQINQGQMDRWSIVTTLNYLPHDDEVDIVAAKLPSYDNAEGRETLANMVRMADLTRSGFMSGDLSTVMSPRTVITWAENTLIFNDMTLAFRMSFLNKCDEVERPTVAEYYQRCFGIDLPEAPVRQAAAG
;
A
#
# COMPACT_ATOMS: atom_id res chain seq x y z
N LYS A 1 -9.43 -34.09 -12.65
CA LYS A 1 -8.35 -34.69 -13.46
C LYS A 1 -7.72 -33.56 -14.26
N LEU A 2 -6.40 -33.46 -14.28
CA LEU A 2 -5.67 -32.43 -15.03
C LEU A 2 -4.95 -33.13 -16.18
N THR A 3 -5.18 -32.71 -17.42
CA THR A 3 -4.60 -33.38 -18.60
C THR A 3 -3.50 -32.52 -19.18
N LEU A 4 -2.32 -33.11 -19.33
CA LEU A 4 -1.19 -32.54 -20.08
C LEU A 4 -1.26 -33.06 -21.51
N LEU A 5 -1.70 -32.22 -22.45
CA LEU A 5 -1.94 -32.59 -23.83
C LEU A 5 -0.64 -32.82 -24.63
N ASP A 6 0.42 -32.10 -24.27
CA ASP A 6 1.76 -32.20 -24.86
C ASP A 6 2.42 -33.57 -24.64
N THR A 7 2.10 -34.21 -23.52
CA THR A 7 2.67 -35.48 -23.08
C THR A 7 1.63 -36.62 -23.02
N ASN A 8 0.39 -36.35 -23.42
CA ASN A 8 -0.76 -37.26 -23.28
C ASN A 8 -0.91 -37.86 -21.86
N ARG A 9 -0.54 -37.09 -20.84
CA ARG A 9 -0.50 -37.56 -19.46
C ARG A 9 -1.70 -37.03 -18.67
N VAL A 10 -2.38 -37.92 -17.96
CA VAL A 10 -3.44 -37.54 -17.01
C VAL A 10 -2.87 -37.50 -15.60
N ILE A 11 -3.00 -36.35 -14.95
CA ILE A 11 -2.66 -36.13 -13.55
C ILE A 11 -3.93 -36.24 -12.70
N HIS A 12 -3.85 -37.08 -11.68
CA HIS A 12 -4.85 -37.20 -10.63
C HIS A 12 -4.41 -36.31 -9.46
N PRO A 13 -5.05 -35.14 -9.26
CA PRO A 13 -4.68 -34.28 -8.14
C PRO A 13 -4.94 -35.00 -6.82
N ASN A 14 -4.05 -34.79 -5.86
CA ASN A 14 -4.22 -35.29 -4.50
C ASN A 14 -5.54 -34.77 -3.89
N PRO A 15 -6.25 -35.53 -3.03
CA PRO A 15 -7.48 -35.04 -2.38
C PRO A 15 -7.34 -33.70 -1.64
N SER A 16 -6.14 -33.42 -1.11
CA SER A 16 -5.80 -32.17 -0.42
C SER A 16 -5.32 -31.05 -1.35
N PHE A 17 -5.28 -31.26 -2.67
CA PHE A 17 -4.85 -30.24 -3.62
C PHE A 17 -5.76 -28.99 -3.58
N ARG A 18 -5.16 -27.81 -3.54
CA ARG A 18 -5.85 -26.50 -3.57
C ARG A 18 -5.13 -25.56 -4.53
N LEU A 19 -5.89 -24.74 -5.23
CA LEU A 19 -5.38 -23.67 -6.08
C LEU A 19 -5.78 -22.33 -5.46
N PHE A 20 -4.80 -21.44 -5.31
CA PHE A 20 -4.99 -20.07 -4.84
C PHE A 20 -4.46 -19.11 -5.91
N ALA A 21 -5.17 -18.00 -6.11
CA ALA A 21 -4.72 -16.90 -6.95
C ALA A 21 -5.00 -15.57 -6.24
N THR A 22 -4.25 -14.54 -6.62
CA THR A 22 -4.46 -13.17 -6.18
C THR A 22 -4.73 -12.31 -7.40
N ALA A 23 -5.59 -11.30 -7.24
CA ALA A 23 -5.90 -10.33 -8.28
C ALA A 23 -6.15 -8.97 -7.64
N ASN A 24 -5.64 -7.91 -8.25
CA ASN A 24 -5.79 -6.55 -7.72
C ASN A 24 -7.17 -5.96 -8.03
N THR A 25 -7.76 -6.25 -9.20
CA THR A 25 -9.03 -5.67 -9.65
C THR A 25 -10.19 -6.67 -9.70
N VAL A 26 -10.05 -7.83 -9.03
CA VAL A 26 -11.02 -8.95 -9.09
C VAL A 26 -11.36 -9.35 -10.54
N GLY A 27 -10.43 -9.10 -11.48
CA GLY A 27 -10.63 -9.42 -12.88
C GLY A 27 -11.50 -8.45 -13.67
N LEU A 28 -11.86 -7.28 -13.14
CA LEU A 28 -12.60 -6.24 -13.85
C LEU A 28 -11.74 -5.46 -14.86
N GLY A 29 -10.44 -5.75 -14.94
CA GLY A 29 -9.48 -4.94 -15.68
C GLY A 29 -9.20 -3.62 -14.94
N ASP A 30 -8.62 -2.66 -15.64
CA ASP A 30 -8.33 -1.34 -15.08
C ASP A 30 -9.32 -0.29 -15.59
N THR A 31 -10.48 -0.18 -14.94
CA THR A 31 -11.45 0.88 -15.25
C THR A 31 -11.03 2.25 -14.70
N THR A 32 -9.95 2.29 -13.91
CA THR A 32 -9.55 3.44 -13.07
C THR A 32 -8.19 4.04 -13.46
N GLY A 33 -7.37 3.37 -14.26
CA GLY A 33 -5.97 3.74 -14.55
C GLY A 33 -4.95 3.31 -13.47
N LEU A 34 -5.43 2.74 -12.36
CA LEU A 34 -4.65 2.36 -11.17
C LEU A 34 -3.71 1.18 -11.38
N TYR A 35 -4.11 0.26 -12.24
CA TYR A 35 -3.43 -1.01 -12.42
C TYR A 35 -3.16 -1.21 -13.90
N HIS A 36 -2.39 -0.28 -14.46
CA HIS A 36 -1.94 -0.32 -15.84
C HIS A 36 -1.39 -1.72 -16.18
N GLY A 37 -1.93 -2.31 -17.24
CA GLY A 37 -1.57 -3.65 -17.68
C GLY A 37 -2.41 -4.78 -17.06
N THR A 38 -3.37 -4.50 -16.17
CA THR A 38 -4.35 -5.52 -15.77
C THR A 38 -5.37 -5.77 -16.87
N GLN A 39 -5.53 -7.05 -17.20
CA GLN A 39 -6.47 -7.51 -18.21
C GLN A 39 -7.76 -7.97 -17.53
N GLN A 40 -8.88 -7.77 -18.21
CA GLN A 40 -10.15 -8.29 -17.75
C GLN A 40 -10.14 -9.82 -17.80
N ILE A 41 -10.62 -10.46 -16.74
CA ILE A 41 -10.78 -11.91 -16.67
C ILE A 41 -12.14 -12.26 -17.25
N ASN A 42 -12.18 -13.26 -18.14
CA ASN A 42 -13.44 -13.76 -18.68
C ASN A 42 -14.36 -14.27 -17.56
N GLN A 43 -15.67 -13.97 -17.62
CA GLN A 43 -16.64 -14.36 -16.61
C GLN A 43 -16.61 -15.87 -16.29
N GLY A 44 -16.49 -16.74 -17.30
CA GLY A 44 -16.39 -18.18 -17.07
C GLY A 44 -15.11 -18.61 -16.35
N GLN A 45 -14.04 -17.82 -16.41
CA GLN A 45 -12.86 -18.04 -15.55
C GLN A 45 -13.13 -17.59 -14.11
N MET A 46 -13.86 -16.48 -13.92
CA MET A 46 -14.27 -16.03 -12.59
C MET A 46 -15.20 -17.04 -11.90
N ASP A 47 -16.16 -17.61 -12.62
CA ASP A 47 -17.11 -18.61 -12.08
C ASP A 47 -16.44 -19.92 -11.62
N ARG A 48 -15.17 -20.15 -11.98
CA ARG A 48 -14.38 -21.32 -11.53
C ARG A 48 -13.74 -21.12 -10.16
N TRP A 49 -13.76 -19.90 -9.62
CA TRP A 49 -13.29 -19.60 -8.27
C TRP A 49 -14.45 -19.71 -7.29
N SER A 50 -14.48 -20.81 -6.52
CA SER A 50 -15.57 -21.09 -5.58
C SER A 50 -15.57 -20.21 -4.33
N ILE A 51 -14.45 -19.55 -4.05
CA ILE A 51 -14.28 -18.62 -2.93
C ILE A 51 -13.51 -17.41 -3.46
N VAL A 52 -14.09 -16.23 -3.31
CA VAL A 52 -13.45 -14.95 -3.60
C VAL A 52 -13.48 -14.13 -2.31
N THR A 53 -12.31 -13.74 -1.83
CA THR A 53 -12.16 -12.90 -0.65
C THR A 53 -11.48 -11.60 -1.05
N THR A 54 -12.00 -10.48 -0.56
CA THR A 54 -11.42 -9.16 -0.75
C THR A 54 -10.49 -8.86 0.42
N LEU A 55 -9.26 -8.47 0.14
CA LEU A 55 -8.33 -7.96 1.14
C LEU A 55 -8.20 -6.43 0.94
N ASN A 56 -8.98 -5.70 1.71
CA ASN A 56 -8.89 -4.23 1.76
C ASN A 56 -7.81 -3.81 2.77
N TYR A 57 -7.52 -2.52 2.83
CA TYR A 57 -6.70 -1.97 3.92
C TYR A 57 -7.33 -2.28 5.27
N LEU A 58 -6.47 -2.59 6.24
CA LEU A 58 -6.88 -3.01 7.56
C LEU A 58 -7.35 -1.81 8.37
N PRO A 59 -8.13 -2.04 9.44
CA PRO A 59 -8.32 -1.04 10.48
C PRO A 59 -6.98 -0.48 10.97
N HIS A 60 -6.98 0.80 11.34
CA HIS A 60 -5.78 1.52 11.76
C HIS A 60 -4.96 0.75 12.82
N ASP A 61 -5.63 0.35 13.90
CA ASP A 61 -4.98 -0.32 15.03
C ASP A 61 -4.39 -1.69 14.64
N ASP A 62 -5.08 -2.44 13.78
CA ASP A 62 -4.59 -3.72 13.26
C ASP A 62 -3.31 -3.54 12.42
N GLU A 63 -3.25 -2.48 11.60
CA GLU A 63 -2.04 -2.18 10.83
C GLU A 63 -0.89 -1.75 11.75
N VAL A 64 -1.14 -0.92 12.77
CA VAL A 64 -0.14 -0.54 13.78
C VAL A 64 0.43 -1.79 14.46
N ASP A 65 -0.42 -2.71 14.88
CA ASP A 65 0.01 -3.97 15.51
C ASP A 65 0.83 -4.84 14.58
N ILE A 66 0.48 -4.90 13.28
CA ILE A 66 1.27 -5.62 12.28
C ILE A 66 2.65 -5.00 12.12
N VAL A 67 2.75 -3.67 12.05
CA VAL A 67 4.05 -2.99 11.91
C VAL A 67 4.89 -3.19 13.16
N ALA A 68 4.31 -3.05 14.36
CA ALA A 68 4.99 -3.28 15.64
C ALA A 68 5.51 -4.72 15.76
N ALA A 69 4.69 -5.71 15.35
CA ALA A 69 5.10 -7.11 15.35
C ALA A 69 6.26 -7.41 14.37
N LYS A 70 6.39 -6.62 13.29
CA LYS A 70 7.51 -6.72 12.34
C LYS A 70 8.76 -5.99 12.80
N LEU A 71 8.61 -4.95 13.61
CA LEU A 71 9.71 -4.12 14.11
C LEU A 71 9.63 -4.02 15.64
N PRO A 72 10.07 -5.05 16.38
CA PRO A 72 9.95 -5.12 17.84
C PRO A 72 10.60 -3.96 18.60
N SER A 73 11.53 -3.22 17.98
CA SER A 73 12.12 -2.00 18.54
C SER A 73 11.11 -0.88 18.78
N TYR A 74 9.98 -0.90 18.07
CA TYR A 74 8.87 0.04 18.27
C TYR A 74 7.82 -0.48 19.27
N ASP A 75 7.98 -1.68 19.86
CA ASP A 75 7.02 -2.25 20.82
C ASP A 75 7.18 -1.66 22.23
N ASN A 76 7.07 -0.33 22.30
CA ASN A 76 7.00 0.47 23.51
C ASN A 76 6.03 1.64 23.26
N ALA A 77 5.69 2.42 24.29
CA ALA A 77 4.66 3.45 24.18
C ALA A 77 4.97 4.51 23.11
N GLU A 78 6.19 5.07 23.11
CA GLU A 78 6.63 6.09 22.16
C GLU A 78 6.73 5.53 20.73
N GLY A 79 7.23 4.30 20.61
CA GLY A 79 7.36 3.61 19.33
C GLY A 79 5.99 3.33 18.71
N ARG A 80 5.01 2.87 19.50
CA ARG A 80 3.64 2.63 19.04
C ARG A 80 2.93 3.91 18.64
N GLU A 81 3.15 5.02 19.35
CA GLU A 81 2.62 6.33 18.94
C GLU A 81 3.23 6.78 17.61
N THR A 82 4.54 6.58 17.43
CA THR A 82 5.22 6.86 16.16
C THR A 82 4.60 6.04 15.02
N LEU A 83 4.42 4.72 15.22
CA LEU A 83 3.78 3.85 14.24
C LEU A 83 2.33 4.25 13.94
N ALA A 84 1.56 4.65 14.95
CA ALA A 84 0.20 5.16 14.75
C ALA A 84 0.19 6.41 13.84
N ASN A 85 1.14 7.33 14.01
CA ASN A 85 1.26 8.49 13.12
C ASN A 85 1.72 8.10 11.71
N MET A 86 2.58 7.09 11.57
CA MET A 86 2.98 6.55 10.26
C MET A 86 1.80 5.88 9.53
N VAL A 87 0.97 5.11 10.23
CA VAL A 87 -0.25 4.52 9.66
C VAL A 87 -1.28 5.60 9.33
N ARG A 88 -1.41 6.64 10.17
CA ARG A 88 -2.28 7.79 9.88
C ARG A 88 -1.86 8.51 8.60
N MET A 89 -0.56 8.66 8.37
CA MET A 89 -0.03 9.18 7.11
C MET A 89 -0.44 8.30 5.93
N ALA A 90 -0.34 6.97 6.08
CA ALA A 90 -0.80 6.05 5.05
C ALA A 90 -2.31 6.18 4.76
N ASP A 91 -3.14 6.30 5.80
CA ASP A 91 -4.59 6.49 5.68
C ASP A 91 -4.96 7.79 4.95
N LEU A 92 -4.23 8.88 5.20
CA LEU A 92 -4.39 10.13 4.46
C LEU A 92 -4.02 9.96 2.99
N THR A 93 -2.93 9.24 2.66
CA THR A 93 -2.57 8.98 1.26
C THR A 93 -3.62 8.12 0.54
N ARG A 94 -4.20 7.12 1.22
CA ARG A 94 -5.28 6.27 0.68
C ARG A 94 -6.54 7.07 0.46
N SER A 95 -6.88 7.96 1.39
CA SER A 95 -8.04 8.86 1.26
C SER A 95 -7.86 9.85 0.12
N GLY A 96 -6.68 10.48 0.02
CA GLY A 96 -6.32 11.39 -1.09
C GLY A 96 -6.33 10.68 -2.44
N PHE A 97 -5.94 9.41 -2.48
CA PHE A 97 -6.06 8.62 -3.68
C PHE A 97 -7.53 8.37 -4.07
N MET A 98 -8.39 8.04 -3.11
CA MET A 98 -9.83 7.84 -3.36
C MET A 98 -10.55 9.12 -3.82
N SER A 99 -10.11 10.31 -3.37
CA SER A 99 -10.64 11.60 -3.82
C SER A 99 -10.04 12.06 -5.17
N GLY A 100 -8.98 11.43 -5.65
CA GLY A 100 -8.27 11.81 -6.88
C GLY A 100 -7.20 12.89 -6.69
N ASP A 101 -6.85 13.23 -5.44
CA ASP A 101 -5.80 14.21 -5.11
C ASP A 101 -4.39 13.62 -5.22
N LEU A 102 -4.26 12.29 -5.12
CA LEU A 102 -3.00 11.57 -5.24
C LEU A 102 -3.12 10.41 -6.23
N SER A 103 -2.04 10.11 -6.94
CA SER A 103 -1.91 8.94 -7.81
C SER A 103 -1.17 7.78 -7.14
N THR A 104 -0.50 8.03 -6.01
CA THR A 104 0.34 7.05 -5.30
C THR A 104 -0.14 6.84 -3.86
N VAL A 105 -0.25 5.58 -3.43
CA VAL A 105 -0.72 5.19 -2.08
C VAL A 105 0.35 4.47 -1.26
N MET A 106 0.23 4.57 0.07
CA MET A 106 1.04 3.78 1.00
C MET A 106 0.35 2.45 1.34
N SER A 107 1.02 1.34 1.01
CA SER A 107 0.66 0.01 1.49
C SER A 107 1.25 -0.24 2.89
N PRO A 108 0.76 -1.24 3.65
CA PRO A 108 1.40 -1.64 4.91
C PRO A 108 2.89 -1.97 4.75
N ARG A 109 3.30 -2.52 3.59
CA ARG A 109 4.71 -2.75 3.28
C ARG A 109 5.50 -1.44 3.21
N THR A 110 4.93 -0.39 2.63
CA THR A 110 5.56 0.93 2.57
C THR A 110 5.77 1.50 3.97
N VAL A 111 4.79 1.34 4.86
CA VAL A 111 4.89 1.76 6.27
C VAL A 111 6.00 1.01 6.99
N ILE A 112 6.06 -0.32 6.85
CA ILE A 112 7.12 -1.15 7.44
C ILE A 112 8.51 -0.70 6.95
N THR A 113 8.69 -0.57 5.63
CA THR A 113 9.97 -0.13 5.05
C THR A 113 10.37 1.25 5.54
N TRP A 114 9.42 2.18 5.68
CA TRP A 114 9.69 3.51 6.21
C TRP A 114 10.10 3.48 7.69
N ALA A 115 9.37 2.73 8.52
CA ALA A 115 9.69 2.58 9.95
C ALA A 115 11.07 1.91 10.15
N GLU A 116 11.42 0.91 9.34
CA GLU A 116 12.72 0.26 9.34
C GLU A 116 13.84 1.23 8.93
N ASN A 117 13.65 1.96 7.83
CA ASN A 117 14.61 2.97 7.36
C ASN A 117 14.80 4.12 8.37
N THR A 118 13.76 4.45 9.13
CA THR A 118 13.85 5.47 10.19
C THR A 118 14.86 5.05 11.27
N LEU A 119 14.90 3.76 11.63
CA LEU A 119 15.90 3.23 12.56
C LEU A 119 17.30 3.23 11.95
N ILE A 120 17.43 2.88 10.67
CA ILE A 120 18.72 2.80 9.97
C ILE A 120 19.35 4.18 9.81
N PHE A 121 18.57 5.17 9.38
CA PHE A 121 19.06 6.52 9.14
C PHE A 121 19.07 7.38 10.39
N ASN A 122 18.35 6.98 11.43
CA ASN A 122 18.07 7.80 12.61
C ASN A 122 17.45 9.17 12.22
N ASP A 123 16.65 9.17 11.15
CA ASP A 123 15.96 10.35 10.60
C ASP A 123 14.68 9.90 9.89
N MET A 124 13.53 10.19 10.52
CA MET A 124 12.21 9.80 10.03
C MET A 124 11.83 10.53 8.73
N THR A 125 12.24 11.79 8.59
CA THR A 125 11.90 12.62 7.43
C THR A 125 12.70 12.19 6.21
N LEU A 126 13.99 11.92 6.39
CA LEU A 126 14.82 11.33 5.34
C LEU A 126 14.30 9.95 4.92
N ALA A 127 13.97 9.11 5.90
CA ALA A 127 13.42 7.79 5.65
C ALA A 127 12.08 7.86 4.89
N PHE A 128 11.20 8.80 5.24
CA PHE A 128 9.92 9.01 4.55
C PHE A 128 10.15 9.39 3.09
N ARG A 129 11.10 10.29 2.86
CA ARG A 129 11.44 10.74 1.52
C ARG A 129 11.90 9.60 0.62
N MET A 130 12.83 8.79 1.11
CA MET A 130 13.39 7.66 0.37
C MET A 130 12.37 6.53 0.18
N SER A 131 11.46 6.35 1.15
CA SER A 131 10.50 5.23 1.13
C SER A 131 9.24 5.53 0.33
N PHE A 132 8.83 6.80 0.27
CA PHE A 132 7.56 7.20 -0.35
C PHE A 132 7.62 8.48 -1.18
N LEU A 133 8.04 9.62 -0.62
CA LEU A 133 7.89 10.94 -1.30
C LEU A 133 8.52 11.00 -2.68
N ASN A 134 9.71 10.37 -2.87
CA ASN A 134 10.39 10.35 -4.16
C ASN A 134 9.63 9.58 -5.27
N LYS A 135 8.61 8.79 -4.90
CA LYS A 135 7.74 8.07 -5.84
C LYS A 135 6.51 8.89 -6.24
N CYS A 136 6.18 9.94 -5.49
CA CYS A 136 5.06 10.82 -5.77
C CYS A 136 5.40 11.77 -6.93
N ASP A 137 4.37 12.11 -7.70
CA ASP A 137 4.46 13.18 -8.69
C ASP A 137 4.82 14.51 -8.01
N GLU A 138 5.64 15.35 -8.65
CA GLU A 138 6.06 16.63 -8.11
C GLU A 138 4.89 17.56 -7.80
N VAL A 139 3.82 17.49 -8.59
CA VAL A 139 2.60 18.29 -8.41
C VAL A 139 1.83 17.87 -7.14
N GLU A 140 1.98 16.62 -6.71
CA GLU A 140 1.31 16.05 -5.53
C GLU A 140 2.10 16.26 -4.23
N ARG A 141 3.40 16.56 -4.31
CA ARG A 141 4.27 16.75 -3.13
C ARG A 141 3.78 17.81 -2.13
N PRO A 142 3.17 18.95 -2.52
CA PRO A 142 2.58 19.88 -1.55
C PRO A 142 1.50 19.23 -0.68
N THR A 143 0.62 18.42 -1.29
CA THR A 143 -0.46 17.71 -0.59
C THR A 143 0.12 16.67 0.36
N VAL A 144 1.12 15.91 -0.09
CA VAL A 144 1.83 14.92 0.74
C VAL A 144 2.54 15.60 1.92
N ALA A 145 3.12 16.78 1.70
CA ALA A 145 3.76 17.55 2.76
C ALA A 145 2.75 18.08 3.80
N GLU A 146 1.57 18.51 3.36
CA GLU A 146 0.49 18.89 4.28
C GLU A 146 0.06 17.69 5.15
N TYR A 147 -0.09 16.50 4.56
CA TYR A 147 -0.41 15.29 5.31
C TYR A 147 0.70 14.94 6.33
N TYR A 148 1.95 15.05 5.92
CA TYR A 148 3.09 14.82 6.80
C TYR A 148 3.12 15.81 7.97
N GLN A 149 2.89 17.10 7.70
CA GLN A 149 2.79 18.14 8.73
C GLN A 149 1.63 17.88 9.69
N ARG A 150 0.48 17.43 9.20
CA ARG A 150 -0.67 17.07 10.06
C ARG A 150 -0.40 15.88 10.97
N CYS A 151 0.38 14.89 10.50
CA CYS A 151 0.69 13.69 11.27
C CYS A 151 1.85 13.88 12.26
N PHE A 152 2.84 14.72 11.93
CA PHE A 152 4.10 14.81 12.70
C PHE A 152 4.45 16.21 13.18
N GLY A 153 3.78 17.26 12.69
CA GLY A 153 4.14 18.65 12.99
C GLY A 153 5.51 19.07 12.45
N ILE A 154 6.05 18.36 11.45
CA ILE A 154 7.34 18.62 10.81
C ILE A 154 7.14 19.04 9.34
N ASP A 155 7.66 20.22 8.97
CA ASP A 155 7.60 20.68 7.58
C ASP A 155 8.59 19.91 6.71
N LEU A 156 8.14 19.43 5.54
CA LEU A 156 9.03 18.82 4.56
C LEU A 156 9.77 19.91 3.77
N PRO A 157 11.12 19.89 3.73
CA PRO A 157 11.91 20.97 3.12
C PRO A 157 11.73 21.12 1.60
N GLU A 158 11.14 20.12 0.94
CA GLU A 158 10.94 20.08 -0.52
C GLU A 158 9.48 20.37 -0.93
N ALA A 159 8.61 20.70 0.02
CA ALA A 159 7.29 21.21 -0.29
C ALA A 159 7.43 22.61 -0.92
N PRO A 160 6.82 22.90 -2.08
CA PRO A 160 6.74 24.25 -2.57
C PRO A 160 6.12 25.10 -1.46
N VAL A 161 6.89 26.06 -0.93
CA VAL A 161 6.36 27.08 -0.05
C VAL A 161 5.20 27.70 -0.82
N ARG A 162 3.97 27.57 -0.30
CA ARG A 162 2.81 28.29 -0.82
C ARG A 162 3.23 29.75 -0.92
N GLN A 163 3.50 30.24 -2.14
CA GLN A 163 3.61 31.67 -2.35
C GLN A 163 2.22 32.21 -2.04
N ALA A 164 2.09 32.85 -0.87
CA ALA A 164 0.91 33.62 -0.55
C ALA A 164 0.63 34.55 -1.73
N ALA A 165 -0.59 34.47 -2.29
CA ALA A 165 -1.01 35.36 -3.34
C ALA A 165 -0.79 36.80 -2.84
N ALA A 166 0.12 37.51 -3.49
CA ALA A 166 0.30 38.94 -3.28
C ALA A 166 -1.00 39.62 -3.73
N GLY A 167 -1.81 40.06 -2.74
CA GLY A 167 -2.86 41.04 -2.94
C GLY A 167 -2.32 42.45 -2.91
#